data_AF-A0A7Y9GES3-F1
#
_entry.id   AF-A0A7Y9GES3-F1
#
_cell.length_a   1.000
_cell.length_b   1.000
_cell.length_c   1.000
_cell.angle_alpha   90.00
_cell.angle_beta   90.00
_cell.angle_gamma   90.00
#
_symmetry.space_group_name_H-M   'P 1'
#
loop_
_entity.id
_entity.type
_entity.pdbx_description
1 polymer ?
#
loop_
_entity_poly.entity_id
_entity_poly.type
_entity_poly.pdbx_seq_one_letter_code
_entity_poly.pdbx_strand_id
1 'polypeptide(L)'
;MDLGVGRVERTETCGTLTFPDEVDLSNGEAVLAQAVRLLDSGTPALILDLTGCTFCDSNGLNVITRSQMRATELGVPMWVVLPPRGIVRRVSEVAGLQRRVAIAPDVATAREALSAAASG
;
A
#
# COMPACT_ATOMS: atom_id res chain seq x y z
N MET A 1 10.99 -17.49 -10.98
CA MET A 1 11.52 -16.13 -10.79
C MET A 1 11.08 -15.75 -9.40
N ASP A 2 12.01 -15.49 -8.48
CA ASP A 2 11.64 -15.05 -7.13
C ASP A 2 11.34 -13.55 -7.23
N LEU A 3 10.06 -13.20 -7.29
CA LEU A 3 9.61 -11.80 -7.36
C LEU A 3 9.77 -11.07 -6.03
N GLY A 4 10.22 -11.78 -4.98
CA GLY A 4 10.54 -11.22 -3.68
C GLY A 4 9.33 -10.72 -2.91
N VAL A 5 9.62 -10.11 -1.77
CA VAL A 5 8.65 -9.46 -0.88
C VAL A 5 8.86 -7.95 -0.91
N GLY A 6 7.89 -7.19 -0.41
CA GLY A 6 8.04 -5.75 -0.29
C GLY A 6 9.07 -5.35 0.77
N ARG A 7 9.53 -4.10 0.71
CA ARG A 7 10.38 -3.50 1.75
C ARG A 7 9.52 -2.81 2.78
N VAL A 8 9.80 -3.06 4.05
CA VAL A 8 9.06 -2.47 5.19
C VAL A 8 9.92 -1.42 5.89
N GLU A 9 9.35 -0.24 6.08
CA GLU A 9 9.87 0.83 6.95
C GLU A 9 8.84 1.14 8.03
N ARG A 10 9.29 1.51 9.23
CA ARG A 10 8.42 1.98 10.31
C ARG A 10 8.98 3.27 10.87
N THR A 11 8.09 4.20 11.17
CA THR A 11 8.34 5.40 11.97
C THR A 11 7.35 5.46 13.12
N GLU A 12 7.47 6.49 13.95
CA GLU A 12 6.53 6.77 15.03
C GLU A 12 5.11 7.06 14.52
N THR A 13 4.97 7.57 13.28
CA THR A 13 3.70 8.03 12.73
C THR A 13 3.09 7.08 11.70
N CYS A 14 3.87 6.20 11.08
CA CYS A 14 3.36 5.28 10.07
C CYS A 14 4.29 4.09 9.79
N GLY A 15 3.72 3.05 9.21
CA GLY A 15 4.42 1.98 8.53
C GLY A 15 4.31 2.18 7.02
N THR A 16 5.40 1.93 6.29
CA THR A 16 5.42 1.98 4.83
C THR A 16 5.80 0.60 4.29
N LEU A 17 4.99 0.08 3.37
CA LEU A 17 5.30 -1.10 2.58
C LEU A 17 5.54 -0.68 1.13
N THR A 18 6.80 -0.62 0.72
CA THR A 18 7.16 -0.46 -0.69
C THR A 18 7.01 -1.79 -1.40
N PHE A 19 6.19 -1.83 -2.46
CA PHE A 19 5.96 -3.02 -3.26
C PHE A 19 7.22 -3.40 -4.05
N PRO A 20 7.43 -4.70 -4.33
CA PRO A 20 8.44 -5.12 -5.29
C PRO A 20 8.09 -4.64 -6.71
N ASP A 21 9.03 -4.80 -7.64
CA ASP A 21 8.87 -4.41 -9.05
C ASP A 21 7.67 -5.11 -9.70
N GLU A 22 7.34 -6.33 -9.27
CA GLU A 22 6.21 -7.11 -9.78
C GLU A 22 5.45 -7.80 -8.64
N VAL A 23 4.11 -7.76 -8.69
CA VAL A 23 3.24 -8.52 -7.80
C VAL A 23 2.24 -9.35 -8.62
N ASP A 24 2.25 -10.66 -8.37
CA ASP A 24 1.37 -11.63 -8.99
C ASP A 24 0.91 -12.72 -7.99
N LEU A 25 0.36 -13.83 -8.51
CA LEU A 25 -0.06 -14.97 -7.69
C LEU A 25 1.06 -15.56 -6.82
N SER A 26 2.31 -15.50 -7.25
CA SER A 26 3.44 -16.16 -6.60
C SER A 26 3.91 -15.45 -5.32
N ASN A 27 3.78 -14.13 -5.24
CA ASN A 27 4.24 -13.33 -4.10
C ASN A 27 3.14 -12.49 -3.43
N GLY A 28 1.96 -12.36 -4.03
CA GLY A 28 0.87 -11.53 -3.51
C GLY A 28 0.47 -11.86 -2.07
N GLU A 29 0.37 -13.14 -1.70
CA GLU A 29 0.05 -13.54 -0.32
C GLU A 29 1.14 -13.10 0.68
N ALA A 30 2.42 -13.20 0.29
CA ALA A 30 3.52 -12.80 1.13
C ALA A 30 3.54 -11.27 1.35
N VAL A 31 3.29 -10.49 0.30
CA VAL A 31 3.17 -9.03 0.37
C VAL A 31 1.96 -8.62 1.23
N LEU A 32 0.81 -9.27 1.06
CA LEU A 32 -0.35 -9.05 1.93
C LEU A 32 -0.03 -9.34 3.39
N ALA A 33 0.66 -10.45 3.67
CA ALA A 33 1.04 -10.79 5.02
C ALA A 33 1.97 -9.73 5.65
N GLN A 34 2.83 -9.06 4.86
CA GLN A 34 3.62 -7.93 5.36
C GLN A 34 2.76 -6.73 5.74
N ALA A 35 1.78 -6.36 4.89
CA ALA A 35 0.86 -5.27 5.18
C ALA A 35 0.02 -5.55 6.43
N VAL A 36 -0.53 -6.76 6.54
CA VAL A 36 -1.29 -7.19 7.73
C VAL A 36 -0.42 -7.19 8.98
N ARG A 37 0.82 -7.69 8.92
CA ARG A 37 1.75 -7.63 10.05
C ARG A 37 2.10 -6.20 10.48
N LEU A 38 2.15 -5.24 9.56
CA LEU A 38 2.34 -3.83 9.91
C LEU A 38 1.13 -3.30 10.69
N LEU A 39 -0.08 -3.55 10.19
CA LEU A 39 -1.32 -3.16 10.84
C LEU A 39 -1.47 -3.80 12.22
N ASP A 40 -1.30 -5.11 12.31
CA ASP A 40 -1.42 -5.86 13.57
C ASP A 40 -0.32 -5.52 14.59
N SER A 41 0.80 -4.92 14.14
CA SER A 41 1.83 -4.41 15.04
C SER A 41 1.47 -3.09 15.74
N GLY A 42 0.28 -2.53 15.46
CA GLY A 42 -0.19 -1.28 16.06
C GLY A 42 0.38 -0.04 15.42
N THR A 43 0.78 -0.10 14.14
CA THR A 43 1.20 1.10 13.42
C THR A 43 0.07 2.15 13.41
N PRO A 44 0.34 3.44 13.67
CA PRO A 44 -0.72 4.45 13.68
C PRO A 44 -1.34 4.69 12.30
N ALA A 45 -0.61 4.35 11.23
CA ALA A 45 -1.04 4.48 9.85
C ALA A 45 -0.26 3.53 8.93
N LEU A 46 -0.77 3.28 7.72
CA LEU A 46 -0.11 2.48 6.69
C LEU A 46 -0.02 3.22 5.36
N ILE A 47 1.16 3.20 4.73
CA ILE A 47 1.35 3.63 3.34
C ILE A 47 1.74 2.40 2.50
N LEU A 48 0.99 2.15 1.43
CA LEU A 48 1.37 1.20 0.39
C LEU A 48 2.02 1.97 -0.77
N ASP A 49 3.33 1.82 -0.93
CA ASP A 49 4.10 2.53 -1.95
C ASP A 49 4.34 1.62 -3.16
N LEU A 50 3.60 1.88 -4.24
CA LEU A 50 3.74 1.18 -5.52
C LEU A 50 4.58 1.96 -6.52
N THR A 51 5.24 3.05 -6.14
CA THR A 51 5.92 3.97 -7.08
C THR A 51 6.91 3.25 -8.01
N GLY A 52 7.63 2.26 -7.49
CA GLY A 52 8.58 1.42 -8.26
C GLY A 52 7.96 0.17 -8.89
N CYS A 53 6.70 -0.15 -8.59
CA CYS A 53 6.03 -1.35 -9.08
C CYS A 53 5.68 -1.17 -10.56
N THR A 54 6.23 -2.04 -11.41
CA THR A 54 6.06 -2.01 -12.87
C THR A 54 5.00 -3.00 -13.35
N PHE A 55 4.67 -4.03 -12.56
CA PHE A 55 3.62 -4.99 -12.86
C PHE A 55 2.78 -5.34 -11.62
N CYS A 56 1.46 -5.34 -11.76
CA CYS A 56 0.52 -5.68 -10.71
C CYS A 56 -0.74 -6.24 -11.36
N ASP A 57 -1.01 -7.53 -11.16
CA ASP A 57 -2.22 -8.19 -11.65
C ASP A 57 -3.38 -8.05 -10.64
N SER A 58 -4.41 -8.88 -10.77
CA SER A 58 -5.53 -8.92 -9.83
C SER A 58 -5.12 -9.35 -8.41
N ASN A 59 -4.05 -10.14 -8.24
CA ASN A 59 -3.52 -10.51 -6.94
C ASN A 59 -2.90 -9.31 -6.23
N GLY A 60 -2.13 -8.49 -6.95
CA GLY A 60 -1.62 -7.24 -6.39
C GLY A 60 -2.71 -6.23 -6.02
N LEU A 61 -3.78 -6.12 -6.82
CA LEU A 61 -4.96 -5.33 -6.43
C LEU A 61 -5.70 -5.90 -5.21
N ASN A 62 -5.72 -7.23 -5.06
CA ASN A 62 -6.27 -7.90 -3.89
C ASN A 62 -5.44 -7.61 -2.63
N VAL A 63 -4.10 -7.51 -2.73
CA VAL A 63 -3.24 -7.07 -1.63
C VAL A 63 -3.70 -5.72 -1.10
N ILE A 64 -3.86 -4.73 -1.99
CA ILE A 64 -4.27 -3.37 -1.61
C ILE A 64 -5.66 -3.38 -0.97
N THR A 65 -6.61 -4.07 -1.61
CA THR A 65 -8.00 -4.15 -1.14
C THR A 65 -8.10 -4.79 0.24
N ARG A 66 -7.43 -5.92 0.45
CA ARG A 66 -7.48 -6.64 1.73
C ARG A 66 -6.74 -5.88 2.83
N SER A 67 -5.66 -5.18 2.49
CA SER A 67 -4.98 -4.27 3.41
C SER A 67 -5.90 -3.12 3.84
N GLN A 68 -6.66 -2.52 2.91
CA GLN A 68 -7.65 -1.49 3.24
C GLN A 68 -8.74 -2.05 4.17
N MET A 69 -9.26 -3.25 3.90
CA MET A 69 -10.27 -3.87 4.77
C MET A 69 -9.74 -4.05 6.18
N ARG A 70 -8.53 -4.59 6.33
CA ARG A 70 -7.89 -4.78 7.64
C ARG A 70 -7.61 -3.45 8.35
N ALA A 71 -7.14 -2.45 7.61
CA ALA A 71 -6.90 -1.11 8.17
C ALA A 71 -8.20 -0.49 8.69
N THR A 72 -9.30 -0.61 7.92
CA THR A 72 -10.63 -0.16 8.35
C THR A 72 -11.13 -0.91 9.58
N GLU A 73 -10.97 -2.23 9.66
CA GLU A 73 -11.33 -3.02 10.85
C GLU A 73 -10.61 -2.53 12.13
N LEU A 74 -9.37 -2.07 11.98
CA LEU A 74 -8.54 -1.58 13.07
C LEU A 74 -8.68 -0.08 13.32
N GLY A 75 -9.44 0.65 12.49
CA GLY A 75 -9.51 2.11 12.54
C GLY A 75 -8.21 2.82 12.16
N VAL A 76 -7.32 2.15 11.43
CA VAL A 76 -6.01 2.67 11.02
C VAL A 76 -6.13 3.32 9.63
N PRO A 77 -5.72 4.58 9.45
CA PRO A 77 -5.71 5.22 8.14
C PRO A 77 -4.70 4.54 7.20
N MET A 78 -5.10 4.38 5.93
CA MET A 78 -4.26 3.81 4.88
C MET A 78 -4.22 4.70 3.64
N TRP A 79 -3.02 4.91 3.10
CA TRP A 79 -2.78 5.61 1.83
C TRP A 79 -2.10 4.70 0.82
N VAL A 80 -2.41 4.90 -0.46
CA VAL A 80 -1.76 4.23 -1.58
C VAL A 80 -1.03 5.27 -2.44
N VAL A 81 0.21 5.00 -2.81
CA VAL A 81 0.96 5.79 -3.78
C VAL A 81 1.14 4.94 -5.03
N LEU A 82 0.68 5.43 -6.17
CA LEU A 82 0.77 4.73 -7.46
C LEU A 82 1.90 5.32 -8.32
N PRO A 83 2.48 4.55 -9.25
CA PRO A 83 3.31 5.12 -10.31
C PRO A 83 2.55 6.24 -11.04
N PRO A 84 3.22 7.33 -11.44
CA PRO A 84 2.56 8.44 -12.13
C PRO A 84 1.99 8.05 -13.50
N ARG A 85 2.53 6.99 -14.11
CA ARG A 85 2.15 6.44 -15.42
C ARG A 85 2.47 4.94 -15.48
N GLY A 86 1.94 4.25 -16.49
CA GLY A 86 2.26 2.84 -16.75
C GLY A 86 1.09 1.89 -16.48
N ILE A 87 1.36 0.59 -16.58
CA ILE A 87 0.31 -0.44 -16.53
C ILE A 87 -0.36 -0.51 -15.15
N VAL A 88 0.40 -0.42 -14.06
CA VAL A 88 -0.14 -0.43 -12.68
C VAL A 88 -1.10 0.75 -12.46
N ARG A 89 -0.74 1.94 -12.94
CA ARG A 89 -1.61 3.12 -12.90
C ARG A 89 -2.91 2.89 -13.67
N ARG A 90 -2.81 2.43 -14.92
CA ARG A 90 -3.98 2.16 -15.78
C ARG A 90 -4.89 1.07 -15.21
N VAL A 91 -4.31 -0.02 -14.72
CA VAL A 91 -5.05 -1.13 -14.11
C VAL A 91 -5.78 -0.64 -12.86
N SER A 92 -5.12 0.18 -12.02
CA SER A 92 -5.75 0.78 -10.85
C SER A 92 -6.96 1.66 -11.22
N GLU A 93 -6.83 2.47 -12.26
CA GLU A 93 -7.89 3.34 -12.77
C GLU A 93 -9.10 2.54 -13.28
N VAL A 94 -8.85 1.54 -14.13
CA VAL A 94 -9.87 0.64 -14.69
C VAL A 94 -10.57 -0.16 -13.57
N ALA A 95 -9.80 -0.68 -12.61
CA ALA A 95 -10.33 -1.39 -11.46
C ALA A 95 -11.09 -0.48 -10.48
N GLY A 96 -11.03 0.84 -10.65
CA GLY A 96 -11.74 1.76 -9.79
C GLY A 96 -11.12 1.94 -8.41
N LEU A 97 -9.82 1.66 -8.26
CA LEU A 97 -9.16 1.61 -6.96
C LEU A 97 -9.28 2.92 -6.19
N GLN A 98 -9.22 4.05 -6.89
CA GLN A 98 -9.42 5.41 -6.38
C GLN A 98 -10.77 5.64 -5.67
N ARG A 99 -11.76 4.76 -5.85
CA ARG A 99 -13.05 4.83 -5.14
C ARG A 99 -13.05 4.05 -3.83
N ARG A 100 -11.99 3.29 -3.54
CA ARG A 100 -11.92 2.30 -2.46
C ARG A 100 -10.85 2.61 -1.43
N VAL A 101 -9.81 3.35 -1.83
CA VAL A 101 -8.66 3.70 -0.98
C VAL A 101 -8.30 5.17 -1.20
N ALA A 102 -7.67 5.78 -0.20
CA ALA A 102 -7.07 7.09 -0.35
C ALA A 102 -5.78 6.99 -1.18
N ILE A 103 -5.64 7.85 -2.19
CA ILE A 103 -4.45 7.90 -3.05
C ILE A 103 -3.71 9.21 -2.81
N ALA A 104 -2.42 9.10 -2.50
CA ALA A 104 -1.52 10.24 -2.39
C ALA A 104 -0.67 10.38 -3.66
N PRO A 105 -0.23 11.60 -4.03
CA PRO A 105 0.61 11.81 -5.21
C PRO A 105 2.02 11.21 -5.03
N ASP A 106 2.54 11.20 -3.80
CA ASP A 106 3.82 10.61 -3.42
C ASP A 106 3.83 10.23 -1.92
N VAL A 107 4.88 9.52 -1.51
CA VAL A 107 5.06 9.07 -0.11
C VAL A 107 5.25 10.24 0.85
N ALA A 108 5.89 11.33 0.41
CA ALA A 108 6.13 12.51 1.26
C ALA A 108 4.80 13.16 1.67
N THR A 109 3.93 13.41 0.70
CA THR A 109 2.59 13.96 0.91
C THR A 109 1.74 13.06 1.81
N ALA A 110 1.83 11.73 1.64
CA ALA A 110 1.14 10.79 2.52
C ALA A 110 1.65 10.89 3.96
N ARG A 111 2.97 10.96 4.17
CA ARG A 111 3.58 11.10 5.50
C ARG A 111 3.21 12.42 6.17
N GLU A 112 3.20 13.52 5.41
CA GLU A 112 2.78 14.84 5.90
C GLU A 112 1.32 14.84 6.36
N ALA A 113 0.41 14.29 5.56
CA ALA A 113 -1.00 14.18 5.92
C ALA A 113 -1.21 13.37 7.22
N LEU A 114 -0.44 12.29 7.41
CA LEU A 114 -0.51 11.45 8.60
C LEU A 114 0.11 12.12 9.83
N SER A 115 1.22 12.85 9.66
CA SER A 115 1.86 13.60 10.75
C SER A 115 0.98 14.75 11.26
N ALA A 116 0.27 15.43 10.36
CA ALA A 116 -0.67 16.49 10.73
C ALA A 116 -1.85 15.93 11.54
N ALA A 117 -2.36 14.76 11.17
CA ALA A 117 -3.45 14.10 11.88
C ALA A 117 -3.05 13.58 13.28
N ALA A 118 -1.78 13.22 13.48
CA ALA A 118 -1.28 12.76 14.79
C ALA A 118 -1.00 13.89 15.78
N SER A 119 -0.93 15.14 15.31
CA SER A 119 -0.59 16.32 16.11
C SER A 119 -1.80 17.15 16.57
N GLY A 120 -3.02 16.74 16.17
CA GLY A 120 -4.28 17.40 16.51
C GLY A 120 -5.15 16.53 17.41
#